data_AF-A0A7C0WGE8-F1
#
_entry.id   AF-A0A7C0WGE8-F1
#
_cell.length_a   1.000
_cell.length_b   1.000
_cell.length_c   1.000
_cell.angle_alpha   90.00
_cell.angle_beta   90.00
_cell.angle_gamma   90.00
#
_symmetry.space_group_name_H-M   'P 1'
#
loop_
_entity.id
_entity.type
_entity.pdbx_description
1 polymer ?
#
loop_
_entity_poly.entity_id
_entity_poly.type
_entity_poly.pdbx_seq_one_letter_code
_entity_poly.pdbx_strand_id
1 'polypeptide(L)'
;MVFGNLSIWLALISVLFAAWKFFRAFKIEHNLGKRERGEEYLKSARQGFYAMVVFIGIASIYLLYLIFTHQFQVSYVYRYSSRSLPAGLLLSTFWAGQEGSFLLWSLFIAILGIVFLQKIRRYEPFAMLIVSAVQAFFLLLLIKASPFALQPQIPPDGAGLNPLLQNFWMVIHPPLLFLGYAAATFPLALGLAALVKRDYDDWLHQALPWTLFTSVTLGAGIIIGA
;
A
#
# COMPACT_ATOMS: atom_id res chain seq x y z
N MET A 1 14.39 7.21 13.57
CA MET A 1 13.34 6.17 13.73
C MET A 1 11.96 6.74 14.03
N VAL A 2 11.79 7.67 14.98
CA VAL A 2 10.51 8.37 15.24
C VAL A 2 9.89 8.94 13.95
N PHE A 3 10.73 9.44 13.04
CA PHE A 3 10.30 10.01 11.76
C PHE A 3 9.50 9.02 10.88
N GLY A 4 9.95 7.77 10.75
CA GLY A 4 9.23 6.76 9.96
C GLY A 4 7.87 6.41 10.56
N ASN A 5 7.82 6.25 11.89
CA ASN A 5 6.57 6.04 12.63
C ASN A 5 5.61 7.24 12.49
N LEU A 6 6.13 8.46 12.62
CA LEU A 6 5.35 9.68 12.43
C LEU A 6 4.75 9.72 11.03
N SER A 7 5.50 9.35 10.00
CA SER A 7 5.01 9.27 8.63
C SER A 7 3.86 8.26 8.48
N ILE A 8 3.96 7.08 9.12
CA ILE A 8 2.86 6.09 9.13
C ILE A 8 1.61 6.66 9.84
N TRP A 9 1.76 7.35 10.97
CA TRP A 9 0.64 7.98 11.67
C TRP A 9 -0.02 9.07 10.84
N LEU A 10 0.76 9.93 10.18
CA LEU A 10 0.26 10.97 9.29
C LEU A 10 -0.45 10.39 8.06
N ALA A 11 0.06 9.28 7.52
CA ALA A 11 -0.62 8.52 6.47
C ALA A 11 -1.98 8.00 6.96
N LEU A 12 -2.05 7.44 8.16
CA LEU A 12 -3.30 6.93 8.74
C LEU A 12 -4.32 8.06 8.94
N ILE A 13 -3.91 9.18 9.53
CA ILE A 13 -4.80 10.33 9.74
C ILE A 13 -5.34 10.84 8.39
N SER A 14 -4.45 10.94 7.40
CA SER A 14 -4.80 11.41 6.05
C SER A 14 -5.80 10.47 5.35
N VAL A 15 -5.63 9.16 5.48
CA VAL A 15 -6.55 8.18 4.86
C VAL A 15 -7.89 8.09 5.59
N LEU A 16 -7.91 8.24 6.92
CA LEU A 16 -9.16 8.28 7.68
C LEU A 16 -9.96 9.54 7.35
N PHE A 17 -9.28 10.68 7.19
CA PHE A 17 -9.91 11.91 6.71
C PHE A 17 -10.46 11.72 5.29
N ALA A 18 -9.68 11.13 4.38
CA ALA A 18 -10.13 10.83 3.02
C ALA A 18 -11.34 9.90 3.01
N ALA A 19 -11.30 8.79 3.76
CA ALA A 19 -12.40 7.85 3.91
C ALA A 19 -13.68 8.52 4.41
N TRP A 20 -13.57 9.35 5.45
CA TRP A 20 -14.72 10.11 5.94
C TRP A 20 -15.30 11.05 4.88
N LYS A 21 -14.45 11.77 4.13
CA LYS A 21 -14.92 12.64 3.03
C LYS A 21 -15.54 11.86 1.88
N PHE A 22 -14.97 10.72 1.47
CA PHE A 22 -15.54 9.82 0.47
C PHE A 22 -16.90 9.28 0.90
N PHE A 23 -17.04 8.86 2.16
CA PHE A 23 -18.31 8.44 2.74
C PHE A 23 -19.36 9.56 2.73
N ARG A 24 -18.97 10.80 3.06
CA ARG A 24 -19.86 11.97 3.01
C ARG A 24 -20.30 12.27 1.57
N ALA A 25 -19.38 12.24 0.61
CA ALA A 25 -19.69 12.42 -0.81
C ALA A 25 -20.67 11.35 -1.30
N PHE A 26 -20.41 10.08 -0.97
CA PHE A 26 -21.28 8.96 -1.29
C PHE A 26 -22.70 9.16 -0.74
N LYS A 27 -22.84 9.50 0.54
CA LYS A 27 -24.16 9.70 1.18
C LYS A 27 -24.93 10.86 0.54
N ILE A 28 -24.26 11.95 0.16
CA ILE A 28 -24.89 13.09 -0.50
C ILE A 28 -25.35 12.73 -1.92
N GLU A 29 -24.51 12.06 -2.70
CA GLU A 29 -24.87 11.62 -4.06
C GLU A 29 -26.01 10.62 -4.03
N HIS A 30 -25.91 9.59 -3.18
CA HIS A 30 -26.85 8.48 -3.12
C HIS A 30 -28.22 8.88 -2.54
N ASN A 31 -28.25 9.66 -1.45
CA ASN A 31 -29.52 9.94 -0.75
C ASN A 31 -30.19 11.24 -1.23
N LEU A 32 -29.41 12.24 -1.67
CA LEU A 32 -29.95 13.57 -1.96
C LEU A 32 -29.94 13.91 -3.45
N GLY A 33 -29.30 13.10 -4.30
CA GLY A 33 -29.14 13.39 -5.74
C GLY A 33 -28.32 14.65 -6.04
N LYS A 34 -27.70 15.30 -5.03
CA LYS A 34 -27.00 16.58 -5.15
C LYS A 34 -25.53 16.39 -5.51
N ARG A 35 -25.26 16.06 -6.78
CA ARG A 35 -23.91 15.78 -7.29
C ARG A 35 -22.90 16.92 -7.05
N GLU A 36 -23.29 18.17 -7.26
CA GLU A 36 -22.40 19.33 -7.07
C GLU A 36 -21.88 19.46 -5.64
N ARG A 37 -22.76 19.28 -4.65
CA ARG A 37 -22.38 19.31 -3.23
C ARG A 37 -21.54 18.10 -2.83
N GLY A 38 -21.62 16.99 -3.55
CA GLY A 38 -20.74 15.82 -3.39
C GLY A 38 -19.31 16.09 -3.87
N GLU A 39 -19.15 16.83 -4.98
CA GLU A 39 -17.84 17.15 -5.56
C GLU A 39 -16.95 17.99 -4.63
N GLU A 40 -17.54 18.88 -3.81
CA GLU A 40 -16.79 19.63 -2.78
C GLU A 40 -16.09 18.69 -1.79
N TYR A 41 -16.79 17.61 -1.38
CA TYR A 41 -16.21 16.60 -0.49
C TYR A 41 -15.18 15.74 -1.21
N LEU A 42 -15.41 15.40 -2.48
CA LEU A 42 -14.46 14.62 -3.28
C LEU A 42 -13.14 15.36 -3.48
N LYS A 43 -13.15 16.68 -3.72
CA LYS A 43 -11.91 17.46 -3.82
C LYS A 43 -11.03 17.30 -2.57
N SER A 44 -11.63 17.45 -1.38
CA SER A 44 -10.92 17.26 -0.11
C SER A 44 -10.53 15.79 0.13
N ALA A 45 -11.38 14.84 -0.28
CA ALA A 45 -11.10 13.41 -0.14
C ALA A 45 -9.86 12.99 -0.95
N ARG A 46 -9.80 13.42 -2.22
CA ARG A 46 -8.65 13.20 -3.12
C ARG A 46 -7.36 13.79 -2.53
N GLN A 47 -7.43 15.00 -1.95
CA GLN A 47 -6.27 15.62 -1.27
C GLN A 47 -5.78 14.79 -0.08
N GLY A 48 -6.69 14.30 0.77
CA GLY A 48 -6.34 13.42 1.88
C GLY A 48 -5.70 12.11 1.40
N PHE A 49 -6.22 11.54 0.31
CA PHE A 49 -5.64 10.34 -0.29
C PHE A 49 -4.22 10.59 -0.83
N TYR A 50 -3.99 11.71 -1.54
CA TYR A 50 -2.66 12.08 -2.02
C TYR A 50 -1.68 12.36 -0.88
N ALA A 51 -2.13 13.02 0.19
CA ALA A 51 -1.32 13.23 1.38
C ALA A 51 -0.89 11.88 2.00
N MET A 52 -1.81 10.92 2.11
CA MET A 52 -1.48 9.56 2.54
C MET A 52 -0.41 8.92 1.64
N VAL A 53 -0.55 9.02 0.32
CA VAL A 53 0.43 8.44 -0.63
C VAL A 53 1.82 9.04 -0.40
N VAL A 54 1.91 10.36 -0.22
CA VAL A 54 3.17 11.06 0.06
C VAL A 54 3.79 10.54 1.36
N PHE A 55 3.02 10.41 2.44
CA PHE A 55 3.53 9.92 3.72
C PHE A 55 3.96 8.44 3.69
N ILE A 56 3.27 7.58 2.95
CA ILE A 56 3.72 6.19 2.74
C ILE A 56 5.01 6.16 1.89
N GLY A 57 5.10 7.00 0.86
CA GLY A 57 6.30 7.17 0.05
C GLY A 57 7.50 7.61 0.89
N ILE A 58 7.31 8.61 1.77
CA ILE A 58 8.34 9.07 2.71
C ILE A 58 8.77 7.95 3.65
N ALA A 59 7.82 7.20 4.23
CA ALA A 59 8.15 6.06 5.09
C ALA A 59 8.98 5.00 4.34
N SER A 60 8.58 4.69 3.10
CA SER A 60 9.25 3.69 2.25
C SER A 60 10.67 4.11 1.89
N ILE A 61 10.84 5.36 1.42
CA ILE A 61 12.17 5.92 1.10
C ILE A 61 13.04 5.97 2.35
N TYR A 62 12.48 6.34 3.51
CA TYR A 62 13.22 6.37 4.76
C TYR A 62 13.66 4.97 5.20
N LEU A 63 12.83 3.94 5.07
CA LEU A 63 13.24 2.56 5.38
C LEU A 63 14.38 2.09 4.46
N LEU A 64 14.29 2.37 3.15
CA LEU A 64 15.38 2.09 2.20
C LEU A 64 16.67 2.82 2.59
N TYR A 65 16.57 4.09 2.95
CA TYR A 65 17.72 4.87 3.45
C TYR A 65 18.37 4.18 4.66
N LEU A 66 17.59 3.72 5.64
CA LEU A 66 18.10 3.03 6.83
C LEU A 66 18.77 1.69 6.48
N ILE A 67 18.22 0.95 5.51
CA ILE A 67 18.77 -0.31 4.99
C ILE A 67 20.14 -0.06 4.33
N PHE A 68 20.20 0.86 3.36
CA PHE A 68 21.41 1.14 2.59
C PHE A 68 22.51 1.84 3.39
N THR A 69 22.16 2.49 4.49
CA THR A 69 23.13 3.09 5.42
C THR A 69 23.41 2.22 6.65
N HIS A 70 22.96 0.96 6.63
CA HIS A 70 23.25 -0.06 7.65
C HIS A 70 22.95 0.41 9.09
N GLN A 71 21.80 1.06 9.29
CA GLN A 71 21.39 1.60 10.58
C GLN A 71 20.86 0.48 11.50
N PHE A 72 21.77 -0.33 12.03
CA PHE A 72 21.46 -1.52 12.83
C PHE A 72 20.84 -1.22 14.19
N GLN A 73 20.71 0.05 14.60
CA GLN A 73 19.86 0.40 15.74
C GLN A 73 18.36 0.14 15.46
N VAL A 74 17.96 0.03 14.17
CA VAL A 74 16.61 -0.36 13.75
C VAL A 74 16.51 -1.89 13.77
N SER A 75 15.57 -2.43 14.53
CA SER A 75 15.36 -3.88 14.65
C SER A 75 15.12 -4.54 13.30
N TYR A 76 14.32 -3.94 12.42
CA TYR A 76 14.08 -4.47 11.07
C TYR A 76 15.37 -4.53 10.23
N VAL A 77 16.15 -3.44 10.19
CA VAL A 77 17.41 -3.39 9.42
C VAL A 77 18.39 -4.43 9.93
N TYR A 78 18.54 -4.54 11.26
CA TYR A 78 19.38 -5.56 11.88
C TYR A 78 18.94 -6.99 11.52
N ARG A 79 17.64 -7.29 11.61
CA ARG A 79 17.13 -8.66 11.43
C ARG A 79 17.24 -9.18 10.00
N TYR A 80 17.20 -8.31 8.99
CA TYR A 80 17.07 -8.73 7.59
C TYR A 80 18.22 -8.29 6.68
N SER A 81 19.14 -7.42 7.13
CA SER A 81 20.28 -6.95 6.32
C SER A 81 21.62 -7.25 6.99
N SER A 82 22.71 -7.15 6.23
CA SER A 82 24.09 -7.15 6.73
C SER A 82 24.97 -6.35 5.78
N ARG A 83 26.20 -6.00 6.20
CA ARG A 83 27.17 -5.28 5.37
C ARG A 83 27.71 -6.11 4.19
N SER A 84 27.64 -7.42 4.29
CA SER A 84 28.14 -8.36 3.27
C SER A 84 27.15 -8.65 2.15
N LEU A 85 25.89 -8.20 2.26
CA LEU A 85 24.88 -8.47 1.24
C LEU A 85 25.16 -7.68 -0.05
N PRO A 86 25.13 -8.34 -1.23
CA PRO A 86 25.11 -7.66 -2.51
C PRO A 86 23.94 -6.69 -2.63
N ALA A 87 24.11 -5.58 -3.34
CA ALA A 87 23.14 -4.48 -3.40
C ALA A 87 21.71 -4.92 -3.79
N GLY A 88 21.55 -5.87 -4.71
CA GLY A 88 20.23 -6.40 -5.10
C GLY A 88 19.53 -7.16 -3.97
N LEU A 89 20.28 -7.99 -3.23
CA LEU A 89 19.75 -8.68 -2.05
C LEU A 89 19.52 -7.71 -0.89
N LEU A 90 20.38 -6.70 -0.74
CA LEU A 90 20.20 -5.63 0.23
C LEU A 90 18.91 -4.84 -0.03
N LEU A 91 18.62 -4.49 -1.28
CA LEU A 91 17.32 -3.90 -1.67
C LEU A 91 16.16 -4.81 -1.29
N SER A 92 16.29 -6.12 -1.54
CA SER A 92 15.22 -7.08 -1.25
C SER A 92 14.87 -7.22 0.23
N THR A 93 15.74 -6.74 1.12
CA THR A 93 15.45 -6.69 2.56
C THR A 93 14.26 -5.77 2.87
N PHE A 94 13.91 -4.83 1.98
CA PHE A 94 12.70 -4.00 2.12
C PHE A 94 11.42 -4.83 2.26
N TRP A 95 11.39 -6.04 1.68
CA TRP A 95 10.25 -6.95 1.73
C TRP A 95 10.59 -8.34 2.30
N ALA A 96 11.75 -8.48 2.95
CA ALA A 96 12.16 -9.75 3.54
C ALA A 96 11.40 -10.11 4.81
N GLY A 97 10.97 -9.10 5.58
CA GLY A 97 10.20 -9.26 6.80
C GLY A 97 8.72 -8.94 6.62
N GLN A 98 7.94 -9.32 7.62
CA GLN A 98 6.51 -9.05 7.67
C GLN A 98 6.22 -7.54 7.67
N GLU A 99 6.97 -6.76 8.45
CA GLU A 99 6.78 -5.31 8.59
C GLU A 99 7.05 -4.58 7.27
N GLY A 100 8.14 -4.94 6.59
CA GLY A 100 8.48 -4.38 5.28
C GLY A 100 7.53 -4.84 4.16
N SER A 101 7.07 -6.09 4.22
CA SER A 101 6.03 -6.61 3.31
C SER A 101 4.71 -5.84 3.43
N PHE A 102 4.27 -5.51 4.66
CA PHE A 102 3.09 -4.66 4.86
C PHE A 102 3.29 -3.26 4.30
N LEU A 103 4.48 -2.68 4.44
CA LEU A 103 4.80 -1.36 3.87
C LEU A 103 4.82 -1.41 2.34
N LEU A 104 5.38 -2.46 1.74
CA LEU A 104 5.39 -2.66 0.28
C LEU A 104 3.97 -2.80 -0.28
N TRP A 105 3.12 -3.62 0.37
CA TRP A 105 1.73 -3.78 -0.04
C TRP A 105 0.97 -2.45 0.05
N SER A 106 1.10 -1.75 1.17
CA SER A 106 0.50 -0.43 1.37
C SER A 106 1.01 0.58 0.32
N LEU A 107 2.30 0.57 -0.02
CA LEU A 107 2.87 1.42 -1.06
C LEU A 107 2.26 1.13 -2.45
N PHE A 108 2.12 -0.14 -2.83
CA PHE A 108 1.51 -0.49 -4.12
C PHE A 108 0.03 -0.14 -4.19
N ILE A 109 -0.74 -0.33 -3.12
CA ILE A 109 -2.14 0.15 -3.08
C ILE A 109 -2.18 1.67 -3.23
N ALA A 110 -1.25 2.41 -2.62
CA ALA A 110 -1.22 3.87 -2.71
C ALA A 110 -0.92 4.34 -4.14
N ILE A 111 0.12 3.78 -4.78
CA ILE A 111 0.53 4.14 -6.14
C ILE A 111 -0.56 3.77 -7.15
N LEU A 112 -1.04 2.53 -7.13
CA LEU A 112 -2.10 2.07 -8.03
C LEU A 112 -3.42 2.81 -7.75
N GLY A 113 -3.65 3.21 -6.50
CA GLY A 113 -4.82 4.00 -6.09
C GLY A 113 -4.89 5.37 -6.76
N ILE A 114 -3.75 6.00 -7.06
CA ILE A 114 -3.73 7.24 -7.86
C ILE A 114 -4.22 6.97 -9.29
N VAL A 115 -3.70 5.91 -9.92
CA VAL A 115 -4.09 5.52 -11.29
C VAL A 115 -5.57 5.14 -11.35
N PHE A 116 -6.05 4.41 -10.33
CA PHE A 116 -7.44 4.04 -10.18
C PHE A 116 -8.35 5.26 -10.04
N LEU A 117 -8.01 6.18 -9.14
CA LEU A 117 -8.76 7.41 -8.87
C LEU A 117 -8.95 8.27 -10.12
N GLN A 118 -7.96 8.32 -11.02
CA GLN A 118 -8.05 9.06 -12.28
C GLN A 118 -9.10 8.49 -13.25
N LYS A 119 -9.37 7.18 -13.17
CA LYS A 119 -10.22 6.46 -14.13
C LYS A 119 -11.64 6.19 -13.63
N ILE A 120 -11.89 6.25 -12.32
CA ILE A 120 -13.06 5.63 -11.68
C ILE A 120 -14.28 6.54 -11.43
N ARG A 121 -14.41 7.64 -12.18
CA ARG A 121 -15.34 8.77 -11.92
C ARG A 121 -16.74 8.34 -11.45
N ARG A 122 -17.39 7.40 -12.15
CA ARG A 122 -18.76 6.95 -11.84
C ARG A 122 -18.89 6.27 -10.48
N TYR A 123 -17.87 5.55 -10.02
CA TYR A 123 -17.91 4.76 -8.78
C TYR A 123 -17.05 5.36 -7.66
N GLU A 124 -16.42 6.50 -7.94
CA GLU A 124 -15.36 7.08 -7.12
C GLU A 124 -15.69 7.17 -5.62
N PRO A 125 -16.84 7.73 -5.17
CA PRO A 125 -17.05 7.94 -3.75
C PRO A 125 -17.03 6.64 -2.93
N PHE A 126 -17.72 5.60 -3.42
CA PHE A 126 -17.81 4.33 -2.69
C PHE A 126 -16.60 3.44 -2.95
N ALA A 127 -16.11 3.35 -4.19
CA ALA A 127 -14.93 2.56 -4.50
C ALA A 127 -13.70 3.07 -3.72
N MET A 128 -13.49 4.38 -3.67
CA MET A 128 -12.37 4.96 -2.92
C MET A 128 -12.56 4.90 -1.41
N LEU A 129 -13.79 4.83 -0.90
CA LEU A 129 -14.05 4.50 0.51
C LEU A 129 -13.52 3.09 0.84
N ILE A 130 -13.78 2.10 -0.01
CA ILE A 130 -13.27 0.73 0.16
C ILE A 130 -11.74 0.71 0.08
N VAL A 131 -11.14 1.35 -0.94
CA VAL A 131 -9.67 1.44 -1.07
C VAL A 131 -9.05 2.11 0.16
N SER A 132 -9.67 3.18 0.67
CA SER A 132 -9.21 3.89 1.87
C SER A 132 -9.33 3.03 3.14
N ALA A 133 -10.37 2.20 3.24
CA ALA A 133 -10.54 1.27 4.36
C ALA A 133 -9.47 0.16 4.35
N VAL A 134 -9.18 -0.42 3.17
CA VAL A 134 -8.08 -1.38 3.02
C VAL A 134 -6.73 -0.75 3.36
N GLN A 135 -6.49 0.50 2.94
CA GLN A 135 -5.29 1.22 3.34
C GLN A 135 -5.20 1.47 4.85
N ALA A 136 -6.30 1.91 5.47
CA ALA A 136 -6.35 2.11 6.91
C ALA A 136 -6.02 0.81 7.67
N PHE A 137 -6.50 -0.34 7.18
CA PHE A 137 -6.16 -1.65 7.73
C PHE A 137 -4.65 -1.93 7.69
N PHE A 138 -3.98 -1.76 6.55
CA PHE A 138 -2.53 -1.96 6.45
C PHE A 138 -1.74 -0.96 7.31
N LEU A 139 -2.18 0.29 7.37
CA LEU A 139 -1.54 1.30 8.22
C LEU A 139 -1.68 0.98 9.71
N LEU A 140 -2.82 0.41 10.14
CA LEU A 140 -3.00 -0.09 11.51
C LEU A 140 -2.09 -1.29 11.80
N LEU A 141 -1.92 -2.20 10.83
CA LEU A 141 -0.94 -3.30 10.95
C LEU A 141 0.48 -2.76 11.10
N LEU A 142 0.86 -1.74 10.34
CA LEU A 142 2.18 -1.10 10.41
C LEU A 142 2.42 -0.34 11.73
N ILE A 143 1.37 0.23 12.35
CA ILE A 143 1.49 0.82 13.68
C ILE A 143 1.79 -0.27 14.72
N LYS A 144 1.12 -1.42 14.62
CA LYS A 144 1.34 -2.55 15.52
C LYS A 144 2.69 -3.23 15.28
N ALA A 145 3.07 -3.40 14.01
CA ALA A 145 4.27 -4.09 13.56
C ALA A 145 5.13 -3.14 12.72
N SER A 146 5.72 -2.15 13.40
CA SER A 146 6.47 -1.09 12.73
C SER A 146 7.86 -1.55 12.29
N PRO A 147 8.26 -1.28 11.03
CA PRO A 147 9.63 -1.53 10.57
C PRO A 147 10.65 -0.54 11.17
N PHE A 148 10.20 0.46 11.93
CA PHE A 148 11.04 1.49 12.55
C PHE A 148 11.21 1.28 14.06
N ALA A 149 10.94 0.08 14.56
CA ALA A 149 11.17 -0.27 15.96
C ALA A 149 12.67 -0.25 16.28
N LEU A 150 13.01 0.40 17.39
CA LEU A 150 14.36 0.45 17.95
C LEU A 150 14.67 -0.85 18.70
N GLN A 151 15.94 -1.24 18.71
CA GLN A 151 16.45 -2.27 19.62
C GLN A 151 17.41 -1.67 20.67
N PRO A 152 17.50 -2.27 21.87
CA PRO A 152 18.21 -1.68 23.00
C PRO A 152 19.74 -1.68 22.86
N GLN A 153 20.29 -2.62 22.09
CA GLN A 153 21.71 -2.70 21.79
C GLN A 153 21.91 -2.52 20.29
N ILE A 154 22.97 -1.83 19.89
CA ILE A 154 23.31 -1.59 18.47
C ILE A 154 24.40 -2.59 18.08
N PRO A 155 24.08 -3.64 17.31
CA PRO A 155 25.07 -4.64 16.90
C PRO A 155 26.04 -4.05 15.85
N PRO A 156 27.28 -4.56 15.78
CA PRO A 156 28.27 -4.10 14.80
C PRO A 156 27.91 -4.44 13.35
N ASP A 157 27.15 -5.52 13.15
CA ASP A 157 26.60 -5.94 11.86
C ASP A 157 25.18 -6.51 12.04
N GLY A 158 24.45 -6.63 10.94
CA GLY A 158 23.12 -7.23 10.92
C GLY A 158 23.16 -8.76 10.78
N ALA A 159 22.06 -9.41 11.18
CA ALA A 159 21.87 -10.86 11.11
C ALA A 159 21.89 -11.39 9.66
N GLY A 160 21.73 -10.50 8.68
CA GLY A 160 21.66 -10.86 7.27
C GLY A 160 20.30 -11.40 6.86
N LEU A 161 20.14 -11.59 5.56
CA LEU A 161 18.96 -12.22 5.00
C LEU A 161 19.01 -13.74 5.27
N ASN A 162 17.86 -14.37 5.50
CA ASN A 162 17.78 -15.84 5.60
C ASN A 162 18.52 -16.47 4.41
N PRO A 163 19.48 -17.40 4.61
CA PRO A 163 20.25 -18.02 3.54
C PRO A 163 19.40 -18.57 2.39
N LEU A 164 18.21 -19.10 2.69
CA LEU A 164 17.27 -19.62 1.67
C LEU A 164 16.74 -18.52 0.73
N LEU A 165 16.70 -17.28 1.19
CA LEU A 165 16.25 -16.12 0.44
C LEU A 165 17.39 -15.40 -0.29
N GLN A 166 18.64 -15.82 -0.13
CA GLN A 166 19.80 -15.20 -0.79
C GLN A 166 19.96 -15.72 -2.23
N ASN A 167 18.94 -15.49 -3.05
CA ASN A 167 18.92 -15.88 -4.45
C ASN A 167 18.32 -14.76 -5.32
N PHE A 168 18.54 -14.83 -6.63
CA PHE A 168 18.07 -13.81 -7.57
C PHE A 168 16.55 -13.60 -7.52
N TRP A 169 15.77 -14.67 -7.34
CA TRP A 169 14.31 -14.62 -7.35
C TRP A 169 13.74 -13.82 -6.19
N MET A 170 14.42 -13.75 -5.05
CA MET A 170 14.02 -12.89 -3.92
C MET A 170 13.90 -11.41 -4.30
N VAL A 171 14.65 -10.96 -5.31
CA VAL A 171 14.62 -9.57 -5.78
C VAL A 171 13.35 -9.27 -6.59
N ILE A 172 12.77 -10.28 -7.24
CA ILE A 172 11.72 -10.10 -8.27
C ILE A 172 10.38 -10.67 -7.80
N HIS A 173 10.38 -11.88 -7.26
CA HIS A 173 9.18 -12.64 -6.98
C HIS A 173 8.27 -11.95 -5.95
N PRO A 174 8.73 -11.55 -4.74
CA PRO A 174 7.84 -10.93 -3.77
C PRO A 174 7.23 -9.61 -4.25
N PRO A 175 8.00 -8.64 -4.83
CA PRO A 175 7.40 -7.42 -5.36
C PRO A 175 6.32 -7.68 -6.41
N LEU A 176 6.52 -8.67 -7.28
CA LEU A 176 5.53 -9.04 -8.30
C LEU A 176 4.24 -9.62 -7.67
N LEU A 177 4.37 -10.50 -6.67
CA LEU A 177 3.21 -11.02 -5.92
C LEU A 177 2.46 -9.90 -5.18
N PHE A 178 3.18 -9.04 -4.44
CA PHE A 178 2.56 -7.94 -3.69
C PHE A 178 1.90 -6.92 -4.62
N LEU A 179 2.43 -6.71 -5.82
CA LEU A 179 1.78 -5.89 -6.84
C LEU A 179 0.41 -6.47 -7.24
N GLY A 180 0.33 -7.79 -7.43
CA GLY A 180 -0.92 -8.49 -7.69
C GLY A 180 -1.91 -8.44 -6.53
N TYR A 181 -1.43 -8.67 -5.29
CA TYR A 181 -2.25 -8.54 -4.08
C TYR A 181 -2.79 -7.12 -3.89
N ALA A 182 -1.98 -6.10 -4.14
CA ALA A 182 -2.41 -4.70 -4.11
C ALA A 182 -3.49 -4.43 -5.17
N ALA A 183 -3.25 -4.88 -6.41
CA ALA A 183 -4.17 -4.68 -7.52
C ALA A 183 -5.55 -5.32 -7.30
N ALA A 184 -5.62 -6.45 -6.59
CA ALA A 184 -6.88 -7.13 -6.27
C ALA A 184 -7.87 -6.25 -5.45
N THR A 185 -7.37 -5.20 -4.80
CA THR A 185 -8.19 -4.21 -4.07
C THR A 185 -9.19 -3.50 -4.99
N PHE A 186 -8.81 -3.22 -6.24
CA PHE A 186 -9.60 -2.41 -7.16
C PHE A 186 -10.84 -3.12 -7.74
N PRO A 187 -10.77 -4.38 -8.23
CA PRO A 187 -11.98 -5.10 -8.63
C PRO A 187 -12.91 -5.35 -7.43
N LEU A 188 -12.38 -5.57 -6.22
CA LEU A 188 -13.19 -5.63 -4.99
C LEU A 188 -13.96 -4.32 -4.77
N ALA A 189 -13.25 -3.18 -4.79
CA ALA A 189 -13.85 -1.87 -4.60
C ALA A 189 -14.93 -1.55 -5.64
N LEU A 190 -14.67 -1.90 -6.91
CA LEU A 190 -15.61 -1.75 -8.01
C LEU A 190 -16.85 -2.61 -7.87
N GLY A 191 -16.68 -3.90 -7.58
CA GLY A 191 -17.81 -4.82 -7.40
C GLY A 191 -18.73 -4.39 -6.27
N LEU A 192 -18.17 -3.97 -5.13
CA LEU A 192 -18.96 -3.46 -4.01
C LEU A 192 -19.66 -2.13 -4.36
N ALA A 193 -18.99 -1.22 -5.06
CA ALA A 193 -19.60 0.03 -5.51
C ALA A 193 -20.73 -0.20 -6.52
N ALA A 194 -20.57 -1.15 -7.42
CA ALA A 194 -21.56 -1.54 -8.41
C ALA A 194 -22.81 -2.15 -7.75
N LEU A 195 -22.63 -3.07 -6.79
CA LEU A 195 -23.73 -3.64 -6.00
C LEU A 195 -24.54 -2.57 -5.27
N VAL A 196 -23.86 -1.61 -4.64
CA VAL A 196 -24.53 -0.49 -3.93
C VAL A 196 -25.27 0.42 -4.90
N LYS A 197 -24.74 0.64 -6.11
CA LYS A 197 -25.41 1.41 -7.16
C LYS A 197 -26.45 0.60 -7.95
N ARG A 198 -26.60 -0.70 -7.69
CA ARG A 198 -27.43 -1.65 -8.46
C ARG A 198 -27.10 -1.66 -9.95
N ASP A 199 -25.81 -1.54 -10.25
CA ASP A 199 -25.25 -1.53 -11.60
C ASP A 199 -24.65 -2.90 -11.91
N TYR A 200 -25.28 -3.65 -12.82
CA TYR A 200 -24.89 -5.03 -13.11
C TYR A 200 -24.06 -5.19 -14.38
N ASP A 201 -24.01 -4.15 -15.22
CA ASP A 201 -23.45 -4.24 -16.58
C ASP A 201 -22.22 -3.34 -16.75
N ASP A 202 -22.34 -2.04 -16.47
CA ASP A 202 -21.33 -1.04 -16.86
C ASP A 202 -20.05 -1.11 -16.01
N TRP A 203 -20.11 -1.68 -14.81
CA TRP A 203 -18.97 -1.76 -13.90
C TRP A 203 -17.89 -2.72 -14.39
N LEU A 204 -18.28 -3.75 -15.17
CA LEU A 204 -17.37 -4.78 -15.68
C LEU A 204 -16.29 -4.18 -16.58
N HIS A 205 -16.64 -3.19 -17.42
CA HIS A 205 -15.68 -2.51 -18.29
C HIS A 205 -14.57 -1.79 -17.50
N GLN A 206 -14.89 -1.28 -16.31
CA GLN A 206 -13.89 -0.64 -15.44
C GLN A 206 -13.13 -1.66 -14.59
N ALA A 207 -13.75 -2.78 -14.23
CA ALA A 207 -13.13 -3.82 -13.40
C ALA A 207 -12.21 -4.77 -14.17
N LEU A 208 -12.50 -5.02 -15.44
CA LEU A 208 -11.79 -6.02 -16.25
C LEU A 208 -10.29 -5.71 -16.41
N PRO A 209 -9.84 -4.48 -16.72
CA PRO A 209 -8.42 -4.18 -16.82
C PRO A 209 -7.65 -4.46 -15.52
N TRP A 210 -8.26 -4.15 -14.37
CA TRP A 210 -7.68 -4.43 -13.06
C TRP A 210 -7.66 -5.92 -12.75
N THR A 211 -8.73 -6.64 -13.08
CA THR A 211 -8.82 -8.09 -12.89
C THR A 211 -7.78 -8.83 -13.73
N LEU A 212 -7.59 -8.43 -14.98
CA LEU A 212 -6.55 -8.98 -15.86
C LEU A 212 -5.16 -8.66 -15.32
N PHE A 213 -4.91 -7.40 -14.91
CA PHE A 213 -3.63 -7.00 -14.34
C PHE A 213 -3.30 -7.80 -13.06
N THR A 214 -4.26 -7.97 -12.15
CA THR A 214 -4.13 -8.83 -10.97
C THR A 214 -3.82 -10.28 -11.35
N SER A 215 -4.58 -10.84 -12.31
CA SER A 215 -4.42 -12.25 -12.69
C SER A 215 -3.04 -12.51 -13.32
N VAL A 216 -2.58 -11.63 -14.21
CA VAL A 216 -1.28 -11.74 -14.86
C VAL A 216 -0.14 -11.57 -13.87
N THR A 217 -0.21 -10.57 -12.99
CA THR A 217 0.85 -10.33 -11.98
C THR A 217 0.93 -11.46 -10.96
N LEU A 218 -0.20 -11.96 -10.45
CA LEU A 218 -0.21 -13.11 -9.54
C LEU A 218 0.23 -14.40 -10.24
N GLY A 219 -0.23 -14.65 -11.47
CA GLY A 219 0.18 -15.82 -12.24
C GLY A 219 1.68 -15.83 -12.53
N ALA A 220 2.24 -14.69 -12.95
CA ALA A 220 3.67 -14.53 -13.12
C ALA A 220 4.43 -14.66 -11.79
N GLY A 221 3.88 -14.13 -10.69
CA GLY A 221 4.41 -14.33 -9.35
C GLY A 221 4.53 -15.81 -8.98
N ILE A 222 3.47 -16.60 -9.20
CA ILE A 222 3.46 -18.05 -8.95
C ILE A 222 4.51 -18.76 -9.82
N ILE A 223 4.60 -18.45 -11.11
CA ILE A 223 5.56 -19.09 -12.03
C ILE A 223 7.01 -18.79 -11.63
N ILE A 224 7.30 -17.57 -11.21
CA ILE A 224 8.66 -17.14 -10.83
C ILE A 224 9.04 -17.67 -9.44
N GLY A 225 8.07 -17.90 -8.55
CA GLY A 225 8.31 -18.36 -7.18
C GLY A 225 8.27 -19.87 -6.98
N ALA A 226 7.76 -20.63 -7.95
CA ALA A 226 7.75 -22.09 -7.95
C ALA A 226 9.14 -22.67 -8.27
#